data_AF-A0A6L5GCA0-F1
#
_entry.id   AF-A0A6L5GCA0-F1
#
_cell.length_a   1.000
_cell.length_b   1.000
_cell.length_c   1.000
_cell.angle_alpha   90.00
_cell.angle_beta   90.00
_cell.angle_gamma   90.00
#
_symmetry.space_group_name_H-M   'P 1'
#
loop_
_entity.id
_entity.type
_entity.pdbx_description
1 polymer ?
#
loop_
_entity_poly.entity_id
_entity_poly.type
_entity_poly.pdbx_seq_one_letter_code
_entity_poly.pdbx_strand_id
1 'polypeptide(L)'
;MASIDEVLTSISANVDAVNELQGQIEASKAQVDEVLGQLQSLGIEAAANALNVGKEQLEESSAMAAALVTKLEEARNSAEAAKHS
;
A
#
# COMPACT_ATOMS: atom_id res chain seq x y z
N MET A 1 10.71 30.12 1.63
CA MET A 1 9.48 29.61 1.00
C MET A 1 9.74 28.50 -0.01
N ALA A 2 10.84 28.50 -0.79
CA ALA A 2 11.20 27.38 -1.68
C ALA A 2 11.22 26.00 -0.98
N SER A 3 11.71 25.91 0.26
CA SER A 3 11.79 24.64 1.00
C SER A 3 10.43 24.05 1.39
N ILE A 4 9.39 24.88 1.60
CA ILE A 4 8.05 24.38 1.95
C ILE A 4 7.33 23.88 0.69
N ASP A 5 7.50 24.57 -0.44
CA ASP A 5 6.98 24.13 -1.73
C ASP A 5 7.62 22.80 -2.20
N GLU A 6 8.92 22.65 -1.98
CA GLU A 6 9.64 21.38 -2.22
C GLU A 6 9.12 20.25 -1.33
N VAL A 7 8.86 20.53 -0.05
CA VAL A 7 8.27 19.55 0.89
C VAL A 7 6.86 19.14 0.45
N LEU A 8 5.99 20.09 0.08
CA LEU A 8 4.64 19.80 -0.41
C LEU A 8 4.66 18.95 -1.69
N THR A 9 5.60 19.26 -2.60
CA THR A 9 5.81 18.48 -3.83
C THR A 9 6.26 17.06 -3.52
N SER A 10 7.23 16.91 -2.61
CA SER A 10 7.75 15.61 -2.17
C SER A 10 6.68 14.75 -1.48
N ILE A 11 5.88 15.34 -0.59
CA ILE A 11 4.78 14.65 0.08
C ILE A 11 3.75 14.18 -0.95
N SER A 12 3.39 15.02 -1.93
CA SER A 12 2.44 14.64 -2.98
C SER A 12 2.97 13.48 -3.83
N ALA A 13 4.24 13.52 -4.23
CA ALA A 13 4.88 12.41 -4.95
C ALA A 13 4.89 11.11 -4.14
N ASN A 14 5.10 11.19 -2.82
CA ASN A 14 5.03 10.02 -1.94
C ASN A 14 3.60 9.47 -1.82
N VAL A 15 2.58 10.33 -1.77
CA VAL A 15 1.17 9.87 -1.78
C VAL A 15 0.87 9.10 -3.05
N ASP A 16 1.27 9.64 -4.22
CA ASP A 16 1.07 8.97 -5.50
C ASP A 16 1.79 7.62 -5.55
N ALA A 17 3.04 7.55 -5.08
CA ALA A 17 3.81 6.31 -5.03
C ALA A 17 3.19 5.26 -4.10
N VAL A 18 2.64 5.66 -2.95
CA VAL A 18 1.97 4.73 -2.03
C VAL A 18 0.64 4.25 -2.61
N ASN A 19 -0.11 5.10 -3.31
CA ASN A 19 -1.33 4.70 -4.02
C ASN A 19 -1.03 3.70 -5.15
N GLU A 20 0.06 3.90 -5.89
CA GLU A 20 0.52 2.94 -6.89
C GLU A 20 0.87 1.58 -6.23
N LEU A 21 1.60 1.62 -5.12
CA LEU A 21 1.93 0.42 -4.34
C LEU A 21 0.68 -0.32 -3.86
N GLN A 22 -0.36 0.39 -3.40
CA GLN A 22 -1.64 -0.23 -3.05
C GLN A 22 -2.26 -0.97 -4.24
N GLY A 23 -2.24 -0.36 -5.42
CA GLY A 23 -2.72 -1.01 -6.65
C GLY A 23 -1.96 -2.30 -6.96
N GLN A 24 -0.63 -2.30 -6.78
CA GLN A 24 0.21 -3.48 -6.96
C GLN A 24 -0.06 -4.58 -5.91
N ILE A 25 -0.33 -4.20 -4.66
CA ILE A 25 -0.72 -5.14 -3.60
C ILE A 25 -2.05 -5.81 -3.92
N GLU A 26 -3.08 -5.05 -4.35
CA GLU A 26 -4.37 -5.61 -4.75
C GLU A 26 -4.26 -6.54 -5.96
N ALA A 27 -3.44 -6.19 -6.96
CA ALA A 27 -3.14 -7.08 -8.07
C ALA A 27 -2.49 -8.39 -7.61
N SER A 28 -1.56 -8.30 -6.64
CA SER A 28 -0.88 -9.48 -6.08
C SER A 28 -1.84 -10.36 -5.29
N LYS A 29 -2.77 -9.78 -4.51
CA LYS A 29 -3.81 -10.52 -3.79
C LYS A 29 -4.72 -11.29 -4.76
N ALA A 30 -5.11 -10.68 -5.87
CA ALA A 30 -5.93 -11.34 -6.88
C ALA A 30 -5.20 -12.55 -7.50
N GLN A 31 -3.90 -12.42 -7.79
CA GLN A 31 -3.07 -13.53 -8.28
C GLN A 31 -2.95 -14.65 -7.24
N VAL A 32 -2.76 -14.28 -5.96
CA VAL A 32 -2.73 -15.23 -4.85
C VAL A 32 -4.05 -16.01 -4.77
N ASP A 33 -5.19 -15.34 -4.84
CA ASP A 33 -6.51 -16.00 -4.82
C ASP A 33 -6.70 -16.97 -5.98
N GLU A 34 -6.24 -16.62 -7.19
CA GLU A 34 -6.28 -17.50 -8.35
C GLU A 34 -5.44 -18.77 -8.12
N VAL A 35 -4.18 -18.61 -7.72
CA VAL A 35 -3.27 -19.73 -7.47
C VAL A 35 -3.78 -20.60 -6.33
N LEU A 36 -4.36 -20.00 -5.28
CA LEU A 36 -4.89 -20.74 -4.14
C LEU A 36 -6.06 -21.63 -4.55
N GLY A 37 -6.97 -21.12 -5.40
CA GLY A 37 -8.04 -21.92 -5.99
C GLY A 37 -7.51 -23.09 -6.83
N GLN A 38 -6.46 -22.88 -7.62
CA GLN A 38 -5.81 -23.94 -8.39
C GLN A 38 -5.20 -25.00 -7.47
N LEU A 39 -4.45 -24.60 -6.44
CA LEU A 39 -3.82 -25.52 -5.48
C LEU A 39 -4.86 -26.35 -4.72
N GLN A 40 -5.96 -25.73 -4.29
CA GLN A 40 -7.08 -26.43 -3.64
C GLN A 40 -7.73 -27.45 -4.58
N SER A 41 -7.93 -27.09 -5.85
CA SER A 41 -8.50 -28.01 -6.84
C SER A 41 -7.62 -29.24 -7.11
N LEU A 42 -6.30 -29.09 -6.95
CA LEU A 42 -5.31 -30.15 -7.12
C LEU A 42 -5.02 -30.94 -5.82
N GLY A 43 -5.59 -30.53 -4.69
CA GLY A 43 -5.35 -31.15 -3.38
C GLY A 43 -3.94 -30.90 -2.81
N ILE A 44 -3.27 -29.81 -3.20
CA ILE A 44 -1.90 -29.49 -2.75
C ILE A 44 -1.96 -28.59 -1.51
N GLU A 45 -2.21 -29.20 -0.35
CA GLU A 45 -2.48 -28.47 0.90
C GLU A 45 -1.28 -27.68 1.44
N ALA A 46 -0.06 -28.24 1.37
CA ALA A 46 1.12 -27.58 1.93
C ALA A 46 1.44 -26.24 1.22
N ALA A 47 1.32 -26.20 -0.10
CA ALA A 47 1.52 -24.98 -0.88
C ALA A 47 0.37 -23.99 -0.66
N ALA A 48 -0.88 -24.46 -0.57
CA ALA A 48 -2.03 -23.61 -0.29
C ALA A 48 -1.91 -22.92 1.08
N ASN A 49 -1.43 -23.65 2.10
CA ASN A 49 -1.19 -23.08 3.43
C ASN A 49 -0.08 -22.02 3.42
N ALA A 50 1.04 -22.28 2.74
CA ALA A 50 2.10 -21.29 2.60
C ALA A 50 1.61 -20.03 1.86
N LEU A 51 0.77 -20.21 0.85
CA LEU A 51 0.20 -19.11 0.08
C LEU A 51 -0.82 -18.29 0.88
N ASN A 52 -1.61 -18.90 1.76
CA ASN A 52 -2.48 -18.19 2.71
C ASN A 52 -1.67 -17.26 3.62
N VAL A 53 -0.51 -17.69 4.13
CA VAL A 53 0.37 -16.82 4.93
C VAL A 53 0.85 -15.62 4.09
N GLY A 54 1.20 -15.84 2.83
CA GLY A 54 1.55 -14.76 1.91
C GLY A 54 0.40 -13.78 1.68
N LYS A 55 -0.85 -14.28 1.59
CA LYS A 55 -2.05 -13.45 1.50
C LYS A 55 -2.23 -12.56 2.73
N GLU A 56 -2.09 -13.12 3.93
CA GLU A 56 -2.18 -12.37 5.19
C GLU A 56 -1.14 -11.24 5.25
N GLN A 57 0.09 -11.51 4.80
CA GLN A 57 1.15 -10.49 4.72
C GLN A 57 0.83 -9.37 3.71
N LEU A 58 0.18 -9.70 2.59
CA LEU A 58 -0.29 -8.70 1.63
C LEU A 58 -1.43 -7.84 2.21
N GLU A 59 -2.35 -8.44 2.97
CA GLU A 59 -3.42 -7.71 3.67
C GLU A 59 -2.85 -6.75 4.72
N GLU A 60 -1.87 -7.20 5.51
CA GLU A 60 -1.15 -6.34 6.46
C GLU A 60 -0.43 -5.20 5.74
N SER A 61 0.28 -5.50 4.65
CA SER A 61 0.98 -4.50 3.84
C SER A 61 0.01 -3.46 3.25
N SER A 62 -1.18 -3.90 2.81
CA SER A 62 -2.23 -3.01 2.32
C SER A 62 -2.73 -2.06 3.42
N ALA A 63 -2.92 -2.57 4.64
CA ALA A 63 -3.33 -1.77 5.79
C ALA A 63 -2.26 -0.74 6.17
N MET A 64 -0.98 -1.14 6.15
CA MET A 64 0.14 -0.23 6.40
C MET A 64 0.25 0.87 5.35
N ALA A 65 0.07 0.53 4.06
CA ALA A 65 0.06 1.51 2.98
C ALA A 65 -1.06 2.53 3.15
N ALA A 66 -2.27 2.09 3.49
CA ALA A 66 -3.40 3.00 3.78
C ALA A 66 -3.10 3.94 4.96
N ALA A 67 -2.55 3.40 6.05
CA ALA A 67 -2.15 4.22 7.19
C ALA A 67 -1.04 5.23 6.84
N LEU A 68 -0.12 4.87 5.94
CA LEU A 68 0.93 5.76 5.47
C LEU A 68 0.36 6.92 4.63
N VAL A 69 -0.60 6.67 3.74
CA VAL A 69 -1.29 7.73 2.98
C VAL A 69 -1.94 8.73 3.93
N THR A 70 -2.69 8.27 4.93
CA THR A 70 -3.31 9.17 5.93
C THR A 70 -2.27 10.06 6.61
N LYS A 71 -1.14 9.50 7.04
CA LYS A 71 -0.06 10.28 7.67
C LYS A 71 0.59 11.28 6.73
N LEU A 72 0.77 10.92 5.45
CA LEU A 72 1.31 11.83 4.44
C LEU A 72 0.35 13.00 4.18
N GLU A 73 -0.97 12.75 4.13
CA GLU A 73 -1.97 13.80 3.98
C GLU A 73 -2.01 14.74 5.19
N GLU A 74 -1.92 14.21 6.42
CA GLU A 74 -1.80 15.01 7.65
C GLU A 74 -0.55 15.90 7.62
N ALA A 75 0.59 15.34 7.19
CA ALA A 75 1.84 16.09 7.02
C ALA A 75 1.71 17.16 5.94
N ARG A 76 1.04 16.87 4.82
CA ARG A 76 0.77 17.84 3.75
C ARG A 76 -0.04 19.02 4.29
N ASN A 77 -1.13 18.74 4.99
CA ASN A 77 -2.00 19.78 5.56
C ASN A 77 -1.26 20.66 6.57
N SER A 78 -0.38 20.06 7.38
CA SER A 78 0.46 20.80 8.33
C SER A 78 1.48 21.70 7.62
N ALA A 79 2.10 21.22 6.54
CA ALA A 79 3.03 22.01 5.72
C ALA A 79 2.31 23.14 4.97
N GLU A 80 1.09 22.90 4.48
CA GLU A 80 0.24 23.92 3.84
C GLU A 80 -0.11 25.03 4.84
N ALA A 81 -0.50 24.68 6.07
CA ALA A 81 -0.78 25.65 7.12
C ALA A 81 0.45 26.52 7.44
N ALA A 82 1.64 25.91 7.53
CA ALA A 82 2.89 26.62 7.78
C ALA A 82 3.34 27.54 6.62
N LYS A 83 2.90 27.27 5.38
CA LYS A 83 3.14 28.15 4.23
C LYS A 83 2.34 29.45 4.32
N HIS A 84 1.18 29.40 4.96
CA HIS A 84 0.21 30.49 5.04
C HIS A 84 0.22 31.25 6.38
N SER A 85 0.99 30.77 7.36
CA SER A 85 1.27 31.44 8.64
C SER A 85 2.44 32.41 8.55
#